data_AF-A0A143YQ19-F1
#
_entry.id   AF-A0A143YQ19-F1
#
_cell.length_a   1.000
_cell.length_b   1.000
_cell.length_c   1.000
_cell.angle_alpha   90.00
_cell.angle_beta   90.00
_cell.angle_gamma   90.00
#
_symmetry.space_group_name_H-M   'P 1'
#
loop_
_entity.id
_entity.type
_entity.pdbx_description
1 polymer ?
#
loop_
_entity_poly.entity_id
_entity_poly.type
_entity_poly.pdbx_seq_one_letter_code
_entity_poly.pdbx_strand_id
1 'polypeptide(L)'
;MENENASTDVINQTDDEWKKYVRLYFRPRTPTQYNNEGFRSKANLGSLQAHCPFPVFFLFDLAETLQKPNCYFTKNSLAKSGNHELLQTPQQFSELPFSKIYHEGPFESHERDEIVACRHAEIVVSDELKLDEALKFIIVRSQSEKNTLLSFLGPTEKEMYADKIRVDNKQIMFFSLWTYVSKAELSSDKVMLSFNNGLGDKIFNLKIKMTDLQSGETKEVILPDHNCDGIFRGKIGTPLMEYRIEVYLDDNLAYADCYNGYVESDLPF
;
A
#
# COMPACT_ATOMS: atom_id res chain seq x y z
N MET A 1 -2.20 6.87 12.69
CA MET A 1 -2.91 6.61 11.42
C MET A 1 -3.96 5.58 11.76
N GLU A 2 -5.20 6.00 12.01
CA GLU A 2 -6.37 5.10 12.15
C GLU A 2 -7.09 5.04 10.80
N ASN A 3 -6.41 4.53 9.78
CA ASN A 3 -7.09 4.16 8.54
C ASN A 3 -6.98 2.65 8.42
N GLU A 4 -8.03 1.98 8.85
CA GLU A 4 -8.20 0.56 8.59
C GLU A 4 -8.30 0.37 7.07
N ASN A 5 -7.38 -0.43 6.51
CA ASN A 5 -7.36 -0.71 5.07
C ASN A 5 -8.64 -1.42 4.59
N ALA A 6 -9.39 -2.02 5.50
CA ALA A 6 -10.72 -2.57 5.28
C ALA A 6 -11.73 -1.84 6.18
N SER A 7 -12.99 -1.71 5.74
CA SER A 7 -14.00 -1.08 6.59
C SER A 7 -14.25 -1.90 7.86
N THR A 8 -14.58 -1.21 8.96
CA THR A 8 -14.93 -1.85 10.22
C THR A 8 -16.05 -2.88 10.06
N ASP A 9 -16.99 -2.65 9.15
CA ASP A 9 -18.06 -3.61 8.83
C ASP A 9 -17.53 -4.94 8.30
N VAL A 10 -16.49 -4.93 7.46
CA VAL A 10 -15.87 -6.15 6.93
C VAL A 10 -15.07 -6.86 8.02
N ILE A 11 -14.37 -6.11 8.86
CA ILE A 11 -13.61 -6.67 9.99
C ILE A 11 -14.56 -7.32 11.01
N ASN A 12 -15.69 -6.68 11.29
CA ASN A 12 -16.70 -7.18 12.23
C ASN A 12 -17.47 -8.40 11.72
N GLN A 13 -17.50 -8.63 10.40
CA GLN A 13 -18.10 -9.85 9.81
C GLN A 13 -17.21 -11.08 9.94
N THR A 14 -15.92 -10.90 10.22
CA THR A 14 -14.98 -12.01 10.40
C THR A 14 -15.17 -12.60 11.79
N ASP A 15 -15.43 -13.90 11.88
CA ASP A 15 -15.56 -14.59 13.17
C ASP A 15 -14.26 -14.48 14.00
N ASP A 16 -14.38 -14.33 15.32
CA ASP A 16 -13.22 -14.11 16.21
C ASP A 16 -12.17 -15.23 16.13
N GLU A 17 -12.60 -16.44 15.78
CA GLU A 17 -11.68 -17.56 15.57
C GLU A 17 -10.71 -17.34 14.42
N TRP A 18 -11.06 -16.54 13.40
CA TRP A 18 -10.20 -16.27 12.25
C TRP A 18 -9.29 -15.05 12.46
N LYS A 19 -9.60 -14.21 13.44
CA LYS A 19 -8.79 -13.02 13.79
C LYS A 19 -7.44 -13.39 14.42
N LYS A 20 -7.27 -14.63 14.87
CA LYS A 20 -6.00 -15.17 15.40
C LYS A 20 -5.02 -15.62 14.30
N TYR A 21 -5.39 -15.53 13.02
CA TYR A 21 -4.52 -15.94 11.93
C TYR A 21 -3.92 -14.74 11.20
N VAL A 22 -2.62 -14.83 10.88
CA VAL A 22 -2.02 -14.02 9.83
C VAL A 22 -2.52 -14.56 8.48
N ARG A 23 -3.11 -13.68 7.66
CA ARG A 23 -3.75 -14.05 6.39
C ARG A 23 -3.00 -13.43 5.22
N LEU A 24 -2.49 -14.29 4.33
CA LEU A 24 -1.75 -13.91 3.14
C LEU A 24 -2.55 -14.34 1.91
N TYR A 25 -2.78 -13.44 0.96
CA TYR A 25 -3.42 -13.82 -0.30
C TYR A 25 -2.43 -14.53 -1.23
N PHE A 26 -2.88 -15.57 -1.93
CA PHE A 26 -2.07 -16.24 -2.95
C PHE A 26 -1.66 -15.33 -4.12
N ARG A 27 -2.42 -14.24 -4.33
CA ARG A 27 -2.25 -13.35 -5.47
C ARG A 27 -2.30 -11.88 -5.09
N PRO A 28 -1.63 -11.01 -5.85
CA PRO A 28 -1.95 -9.58 -5.85
C PRO A 28 -3.27 -9.32 -6.57
N ARG A 29 -3.68 -8.05 -6.59
CA ARG A 29 -4.84 -7.56 -7.35
C ARG A 29 -6.11 -8.32 -6.98
N THR A 30 -6.37 -8.45 -5.67
CA THR A 30 -7.58 -9.08 -5.15
C THR A 30 -8.80 -8.17 -5.39
N PRO A 31 -10.04 -8.72 -5.37
CA PRO A 31 -11.23 -7.89 -5.46
C PRO A 31 -11.32 -6.82 -4.35
N THR A 32 -10.80 -7.11 -3.15
CA THR A 32 -10.74 -6.12 -2.06
C THR A 32 -9.83 -4.95 -2.46
N GLN A 33 -8.63 -5.26 -2.94
CA GLN A 33 -7.67 -4.27 -3.44
C GLN A 33 -8.27 -3.40 -4.56
N TYR A 34 -8.97 -3.99 -5.52
CA TYR A 34 -9.61 -3.23 -6.60
C TYR A 34 -10.54 -2.12 -6.08
N ASN A 35 -11.27 -2.41 -5.01
CA ASN A 35 -12.25 -1.47 -4.44
C ASN A 35 -11.59 -0.38 -3.59
N ASN A 36 -10.59 -0.72 -2.78
CA ASN A 36 -10.03 0.20 -1.80
C ASN A 36 -8.71 0.87 -2.22
N GLU A 37 -7.95 0.36 -3.20
CA GLU A 37 -6.59 0.84 -3.48
C GLU A 37 -6.54 2.29 -3.97
N GLY A 38 -5.71 3.13 -3.34
CA GLY A 38 -5.38 4.50 -3.73
C GLY A 38 -6.21 5.58 -3.05
N PHE A 39 -5.79 6.84 -3.20
CA PHE A 39 -6.50 7.98 -2.63
C PHE A 39 -7.82 8.17 -3.38
N ARG A 40 -8.93 8.22 -2.63
CA ARG A 40 -10.25 8.62 -3.13
C ARG A 40 -10.54 10.02 -2.60
N SER A 41 -10.93 10.94 -3.47
CA SER A 41 -11.55 12.18 -3.00
C SER A 41 -12.86 11.86 -2.28
N LYS A 42 -13.34 12.79 -1.46
CA LYS A 42 -14.62 12.64 -0.74
C LYS A 42 -15.79 12.28 -1.69
N ALA A 43 -15.75 12.77 -2.93
CA ALA A 43 -16.77 12.48 -3.95
C ALA A 43 -16.70 11.04 -4.50
N ASN A 44 -15.54 10.37 -4.41
CA ASN A 44 -15.32 9.02 -4.94
C ASN A 44 -15.32 7.93 -3.86
N LEU A 45 -15.50 8.29 -2.58
CA LEU A 45 -15.60 7.30 -1.52
C LEU A 45 -16.87 6.45 -1.71
N GLY A 46 -16.70 5.12 -1.69
CA GLY A 46 -17.81 4.18 -1.78
C GLY A 46 -18.71 4.21 -0.53
N SER A 47 -19.76 3.38 -0.52
CA SER A 47 -20.71 3.30 0.61
C SER A 47 -20.05 3.01 1.95
N LEU A 48 -18.93 2.28 1.95
CA LEU A 48 -18.17 1.93 3.16
C LEU A 48 -17.22 3.05 3.63
N GLN A 49 -17.12 4.16 2.88
CA GLN A 49 -16.26 5.31 3.19
C GLN A 49 -14.79 4.96 3.52
N ALA A 50 -14.31 3.81 3.02
CA ALA A 50 -12.98 3.29 3.26
C ALA A 50 -12.17 3.21 1.97
N HIS A 51 -10.88 3.51 2.07
CA HIS A 51 -9.88 3.29 1.04
C HIS A 51 -8.54 2.89 1.68
N CYS A 52 -7.60 2.44 0.87
CA CYS A 52 -6.23 2.14 1.24
C CYS A 52 -5.34 3.12 0.45
N PRO A 53 -5.08 4.33 1.00
CA PRO A 53 -4.40 5.38 0.25
C PRO A 53 -2.99 4.97 -0.17
N PHE A 54 -2.28 4.27 0.72
CA PHE A 54 -0.87 3.91 0.61
C PHE A 54 -0.70 2.39 0.87
N PRO A 55 -1.00 1.53 -0.12
CA PRO A 55 -0.86 0.08 0.00
C PRO A 55 0.62 -0.32 0.01
N VAL A 56 1.01 -1.16 0.97
CA VAL A 56 2.34 -1.77 1.07
C VAL A 56 2.17 -3.29 1.05
N PHE A 57 2.77 -3.97 0.09
CA PHE A 57 2.69 -5.43 -0.02
C PHE A 57 3.93 -6.09 0.56
N PHE A 58 3.72 -7.09 1.40
CA PHE A 58 4.77 -7.96 1.91
C PHE A 58 4.75 -9.26 1.09
N LEU A 59 5.84 -9.53 0.37
CA LEU A 59 6.00 -10.73 -0.44
C LEU A 59 6.81 -11.77 0.32
N PHE A 60 6.14 -12.85 0.70
CA PHE A 60 6.74 -13.98 1.38
C PHE A 60 7.12 -15.09 0.41
N ASP A 61 8.16 -15.83 0.73
CA ASP A 61 8.52 -17.05 0.01
C ASP A 61 7.54 -18.17 0.31
N LEU A 62 6.90 -18.65 -0.76
CA LEU A 62 5.85 -19.66 -0.64
C LEU A 62 6.35 -20.95 0.03
N ALA A 63 7.54 -21.43 -0.31
CA ALA A 63 8.04 -22.69 0.23
C ALA A 63 8.43 -22.52 1.70
N GLU A 64 9.09 -21.42 2.06
CA GLU A 64 9.44 -21.10 3.45
C GLU A 64 8.20 -20.88 4.32
N THR A 65 7.14 -20.23 3.79
CA THR A 65 5.87 -20.04 4.50
C THR A 65 5.11 -21.35 4.70
N LEU A 66 4.97 -22.18 3.67
CA LEU A 66 4.22 -23.45 3.77
C LEU A 66 4.89 -24.47 4.71
N GLN A 67 6.19 -24.34 4.96
CA GLN A 67 6.92 -25.19 5.90
C GLN A 67 6.73 -24.77 7.37
N LYS A 68 6.08 -23.65 7.65
CA LYS A 68 5.86 -23.21 9.03
C LYS A 68 4.91 -24.17 9.77
N PRO A 69 5.19 -24.46 11.04
CA PRO A 69 4.21 -25.14 11.87
C PRO A 69 2.94 -24.27 11.91
N ASN A 70 1.78 -24.91 11.91
CA ASN A 70 0.48 -24.23 11.93
C ASN A 70 0.19 -23.33 10.71
N CYS A 71 0.85 -23.60 9.57
CA CYS A 71 0.45 -23.06 8.28
C CYS A 71 -0.70 -23.91 7.70
N TYR A 72 -1.74 -23.23 7.23
CA TYR A 72 -2.88 -23.79 6.52
C TYR A 72 -3.16 -22.96 5.27
N PHE A 73 -4.09 -23.42 4.44
CA PHE A 73 -4.56 -22.65 3.30
C PHE A 73 -6.05 -22.91 3.05
N THR A 74 -6.71 -21.95 2.44
CA THR A 74 -8.15 -21.95 2.17
C THR A 74 -8.41 -21.66 0.70
N LYS A 75 -9.51 -22.19 0.16
CA LYS A 75 -9.94 -21.95 -1.23
C LYS A 75 -10.56 -20.57 -1.43
N ASN A 76 -10.95 -19.90 -0.34
CA ASN A 76 -11.65 -18.62 -0.34
C ASN A 76 -11.33 -17.85 0.96
N SER A 77 -11.86 -16.63 1.08
CA SER A 77 -11.57 -15.74 2.20
C SER A 77 -12.19 -16.20 3.52
N LEU A 78 -11.41 -16.20 4.60
CA LEU A 78 -11.90 -16.38 5.96
C LEU A 78 -12.73 -15.18 6.49
N ALA A 79 -12.81 -14.08 5.73
CA ALA A 79 -13.57 -12.90 6.16
C ALA A 79 -15.09 -13.06 6.03
N LYS A 80 -15.57 -14.04 5.26
CA LYS A 80 -17.00 -14.34 5.17
C LYS A 80 -17.42 -15.21 6.34
N SER A 81 -18.58 -14.94 6.91
CA SER A 81 -19.17 -15.83 7.92
C SER A 81 -19.51 -17.19 7.30
N GLY A 82 -19.31 -18.26 8.07
CA GLY A 82 -19.64 -19.63 7.66
C GLY A 82 -18.55 -20.65 8.00
N ASN A 83 -18.79 -21.90 7.61
CA ASN A 83 -17.83 -22.98 7.83
C ASN A 83 -16.68 -22.88 6.84
N HIS A 84 -15.46 -22.77 7.37
CA HIS A 84 -14.24 -22.76 6.58
C HIS A 84 -13.50 -24.08 6.69
N GLU A 85 -12.93 -24.52 5.56
CA GLU A 85 -12.07 -25.69 5.51
C GLU A 85 -10.61 -25.24 5.51
N LEU A 86 -9.88 -25.57 6.58
CA LEU A 86 -8.43 -25.40 6.63
C LEU A 86 -7.74 -26.63 6.04
N LEU A 87 -6.97 -26.41 4.99
CA LEU A 87 -6.21 -27.43 4.28
C LEU A 87 -4.73 -27.33 4.66
N GLN A 88 -4.00 -28.45 4.66
CA GLN A 88 -2.60 -28.47 5.12
C GLN A 88 -1.69 -29.46 4.37
N THR A 89 -2.26 -30.45 3.68
CA THR A 89 -1.46 -31.51 3.05
C THR A 89 -1.03 -31.15 1.62
N PRO A 90 0.10 -31.69 1.10
CA PRO A 90 0.50 -31.50 -0.28
C PRO A 90 -0.57 -31.91 -1.30
N GLN A 91 -1.33 -32.99 -1.02
CA GLN A 91 -2.44 -33.43 -1.85
C GLN A 91 -3.53 -32.36 -1.93
N GLN A 92 -3.98 -31.85 -0.78
CA GLN A 92 -4.98 -30.78 -0.73
C GLN A 92 -4.49 -29.49 -1.41
N PHE A 93 -3.19 -29.18 -1.29
CA PHE A 93 -2.59 -28.02 -1.97
C PHE A 93 -2.66 -28.18 -3.48
N SER A 94 -2.32 -29.37 -4.00
CA SER A 94 -2.37 -29.67 -5.44
C SER A 94 -3.78 -29.59 -6.03
N GLU A 95 -4.81 -29.75 -5.20
CA GLU A 95 -6.22 -29.69 -5.57
C GLU A 95 -6.82 -28.28 -5.48
N LEU A 96 -6.04 -27.28 -5.05
CA LEU A 96 -6.50 -25.89 -5.07
C LEU A 96 -6.80 -25.44 -6.51
N PRO A 97 -7.88 -24.64 -6.72
CA PRO A 97 -8.29 -24.22 -8.05
C PRO A 97 -7.40 -23.07 -8.57
N PHE A 98 -6.09 -23.31 -8.75
CA PHE A 98 -5.11 -22.28 -9.11
C PHE A 98 -5.45 -21.50 -10.37
N SER A 99 -6.11 -22.14 -11.35
CA SER A 99 -6.62 -21.45 -12.54
C SER A 99 -7.65 -20.38 -12.22
N LYS A 100 -8.50 -20.59 -11.21
CA LYS A 100 -9.49 -19.61 -10.71
C LYS A 100 -8.86 -18.60 -9.75
N ILE A 101 -7.96 -19.06 -8.87
CA ILE A 101 -7.19 -18.19 -7.96
C ILE A 101 -6.45 -17.13 -8.78
N TYR A 102 -5.61 -17.55 -9.73
CA TYR A 102 -4.80 -16.66 -10.57
C TYR A 102 -5.53 -16.19 -11.83
N HIS A 103 -6.85 -16.37 -11.93
CA HIS A 103 -7.63 -15.93 -13.09
C HIS A 103 -7.45 -14.43 -13.34
N GLU A 104 -7.13 -14.04 -14.57
CA GLU A 104 -7.04 -12.65 -15.02
C GLU A 104 -8.01 -12.41 -16.19
N GLY A 105 -8.57 -11.21 -16.28
CA GLY A 105 -9.50 -10.83 -17.35
C GLY A 105 -10.99 -11.11 -17.06
N PRO A 106 -11.84 -10.97 -18.10
CA PRO A 106 -13.28 -11.11 -18.00
C PRO A 106 -13.68 -12.58 -17.81
N PHE A 107 -14.84 -12.79 -17.20
CA PHE A 107 -15.46 -14.10 -17.00
C PHE A 107 -16.96 -13.99 -17.21
N GLU A 108 -17.63 -15.11 -17.46
CA GLU A 108 -19.08 -15.11 -17.64
C GLU A 108 -19.80 -14.84 -16.31
N SER A 109 -21.00 -14.25 -16.38
CA SER A 109 -21.78 -13.88 -15.19
C SER A 109 -22.03 -15.07 -14.26
N HIS A 110 -22.16 -16.28 -14.80
CA HIS A 110 -22.42 -17.49 -14.02
C HIS A 110 -21.19 -18.02 -13.26
N GLU A 111 -19.98 -17.63 -13.67
CA GLU A 111 -18.71 -18.02 -13.04
C GLU A 111 -18.23 -17.00 -12.00
N ARG A 112 -18.84 -15.81 -12.01
CA ARG A 112 -18.40 -14.63 -11.25
C ARG A 112 -18.16 -14.95 -9.78
N ASP A 113 -19.16 -15.49 -9.10
CA ASP A 113 -19.10 -15.63 -7.65
C ASP A 113 -18.04 -16.66 -7.23
N GLU A 114 -17.86 -17.70 -8.02
CA GLU A 114 -16.82 -18.70 -7.79
C GLU A 114 -15.42 -18.14 -8.04
N ILE A 115 -15.19 -17.48 -9.19
CA ILE A 115 -13.88 -16.90 -9.53
C ILE A 115 -13.51 -15.80 -8.52
N VAL A 116 -14.45 -14.91 -8.19
CA VAL A 116 -14.22 -13.84 -7.21
C VAL A 116 -13.89 -14.44 -5.84
N ALA A 117 -14.59 -15.48 -5.40
CA ALA A 117 -14.27 -16.16 -4.15
C ALA A 117 -12.88 -16.81 -4.17
N CYS A 118 -12.51 -17.48 -5.27
CA CYS A 118 -11.19 -18.11 -5.42
C CYS A 118 -10.05 -17.08 -5.45
N ARG A 119 -10.28 -15.88 -5.99
CA ARG A 119 -9.28 -14.80 -5.99
C ARG A 119 -8.93 -14.29 -4.59
N HIS A 120 -9.72 -14.66 -3.58
CA HIS A 120 -9.43 -14.44 -2.17
C HIS A 120 -8.97 -15.70 -1.44
N ALA A 121 -8.47 -16.72 -2.15
CA ALA A 121 -7.78 -17.83 -1.51
C ALA A 121 -6.60 -17.32 -0.67
N GLU A 122 -6.40 -17.92 0.50
CA GLU A 122 -5.45 -17.46 1.51
C GLU A 122 -4.51 -18.58 1.95
N ILE A 123 -3.27 -18.23 2.26
CA ILE A 123 -2.38 -18.96 3.16
C ILE A 123 -2.56 -18.32 4.54
N VAL A 124 -2.78 -19.14 5.56
CA VAL A 124 -3.02 -18.67 6.91
C VAL A 124 -2.06 -19.31 7.89
N VAL A 125 -1.46 -18.51 8.76
CA VAL A 125 -0.54 -18.97 9.80
C VAL A 125 -1.16 -18.59 11.14
N SER A 126 -1.28 -19.55 12.05
CA SER A 126 -1.86 -19.23 13.38
C SER A 126 -0.93 -18.33 14.18
N ASP A 127 -1.54 -17.44 14.95
CA ASP A 127 -0.93 -16.55 15.95
C ASP A 127 -0.02 -15.46 15.36
N GLU A 128 1.16 -15.83 14.85
CA GLU A 128 2.13 -14.87 14.30
C GLU A 128 2.94 -15.43 13.13
N LEU A 129 3.38 -14.53 12.25
CA LEU A 129 4.37 -14.81 11.21
C LEU A 129 5.47 -13.76 11.29
N LYS A 130 6.67 -14.17 11.68
CA LYS A 130 7.80 -13.26 11.77
C LYS A 130 8.32 -12.87 10.39
N LEU A 131 8.60 -11.59 10.21
CA LEU A 131 9.00 -11.04 8.90
C LEU A 131 10.37 -11.56 8.46
N ASP A 132 11.34 -11.64 9.36
CA ASP A 132 12.71 -12.05 9.08
C ASP A 132 12.84 -13.50 8.56
N GLU A 133 11.85 -14.35 8.81
CA GLU A 133 11.91 -15.76 8.46
C GLU A 133 11.56 -16.09 7.00
N ALA A 134 10.64 -15.34 6.37
CA ALA A 134 10.14 -15.67 5.04
C ALA A 134 9.89 -14.44 4.13
N LEU A 135 10.03 -13.21 4.64
CA LEU A 135 9.83 -12.00 3.83
C LEU A 135 10.96 -11.84 2.82
N LYS A 136 10.63 -11.90 1.53
CA LYS A 136 11.58 -11.65 0.44
C LYS A 136 11.60 -10.17 0.06
N PHE A 137 10.43 -9.57 -0.15
CA PHE A 137 10.35 -8.17 -0.59
C PHE A 137 9.20 -7.42 0.07
N ILE A 138 9.36 -6.10 0.15
CA ILE A 138 8.30 -5.15 0.48
C ILE A 138 8.07 -4.31 -0.78
N ILE A 139 6.86 -4.32 -1.33
CA ILE A 139 6.57 -3.73 -2.62
C ILE A 139 5.67 -2.50 -2.45
N VAL A 140 6.05 -1.42 -3.14
CA VAL A 140 5.33 -0.13 -3.20
C VAL A 140 5.13 0.30 -4.66
N ARG A 141 4.22 1.24 -4.92
CA ARG A 141 3.84 1.63 -6.30
C ARG A 141 4.87 2.52 -6.97
N SER A 142 5.47 3.44 -6.22
CA SER A 142 6.34 4.47 -6.78
C SER A 142 7.60 4.68 -5.95
N GLN A 143 8.58 5.37 -6.54
CA GLN A 143 9.79 5.79 -5.82
C GLN A 143 9.43 6.75 -4.67
N SER A 144 8.42 7.61 -4.85
CA SER A 144 7.94 8.50 -3.79
C SER A 144 7.36 7.74 -2.61
N GLU A 145 6.65 6.64 -2.86
CA GLU A 145 6.19 5.77 -1.78
C GLU A 145 7.34 5.03 -1.11
N LYS A 146 8.34 4.58 -1.88
CA LYS A 146 9.54 3.96 -1.30
C LYS A 146 10.24 4.93 -0.34
N ASN A 147 10.46 6.17 -0.77
CA ASN A 147 11.04 7.21 0.08
C ASN A 147 10.19 7.47 1.32
N THR A 148 8.87 7.57 1.15
CA THR A 148 7.92 7.75 2.26
C THR A 148 8.04 6.63 3.28
N LEU A 149 7.99 5.37 2.85
CA LEU A 149 8.13 4.23 3.74
C LEU A 149 9.48 4.25 4.47
N LEU A 150 10.58 4.48 3.74
CA LEU A 150 11.92 4.59 4.33
C LEU A 150 12.00 5.72 5.36
N SER A 151 11.33 6.85 5.13
CA SER A 151 11.35 8.00 6.06
C SER A 151 10.74 7.68 7.44
N PHE A 152 9.89 6.66 7.51
CA PHE A 152 9.26 6.19 8.75
C PHE A 152 10.04 5.08 9.46
N LEU A 153 10.97 4.43 8.79
CA LEU A 153 11.77 3.38 9.41
C LEU A 153 12.86 3.98 10.32
N GLY A 154 13.01 3.39 11.50
CA GLY A 154 14.15 3.65 12.38
C GLY A 154 15.45 3.10 11.79
N PRO A 155 16.62 3.42 12.38
CA PRO A 155 17.91 2.97 11.88
C PRO A 155 18.00 1.45 11.74
N THR A 156 17.54 0.71 12.75
CA THR A 156 17.52 -0.76 12.77
C THR A 156 16.64 -1.33 11.66
N GLU A 157 15.42 -0.81 11.51
CA GLU A 157 14.49 -1.28 10.48
C GLU A 157 14.98 -0.93 9.07
N LYS A 158 15.63 0.22 8.90
CA LYS A 158 16.27 0.58 7.62
C LYS A 158 17.36 -0.42 7.25
N GLU A 159 18.24 -0.76 8.17
CA GLU A 159 19.29 -1.75 7.94
C GLU A 159 18.71 -3.12 7.55
N MET A 160 17.63 -3.55 8.21
CA MET A 160 16.99 -4.84 7.93
C MET A 160 16.19 -4.87 6.61
N TYR A 161 15.49 -3.78 6.28
CA TYR A 161 14.42 -3.81 5.27
C TYR A 161 14.64 -2.89 4.07
N ALA A 162 15.55 -1.92 4.09
CA ALA A 162 15.72 -0.98 2.97
C ALA A 162 16.02 -1.70 1.64
N ASP A 163 16.83 -2.75 1.70
CA ASP A 163 17.17 -3.59 0.55
C ASP A 163 16.06 -4.57 0.15
N LYS A 164 15.03 -4.76 0.99
CA LYS A 164 13.84 -5.53 0.62
C LYS A 164 12.76 -4.64 0.00
N ILE A 165 12.80 -3.32 0.21
CA ILE A 165 11.82 -2.38 -0.35
C ILE A 165 12.11 -2.13 -1.84
N ARG A 166 11.12 -2.45 -2.69
CA ARG A 166 11.19 -2.37 -4.14
C ARG A 166 9.95 -1.67 -4.72
N VAL A 167 10.16 -0.97 -5.82
CA VAL A 167 9.08 -0.36 -6.61
C VAL A 167 8.56 -1.40 -7.61
N ASP A 168 7.23 -1.51 -7.74
CA ASP A 168 6.57 -2.37 -8.73
C ASP A 168 6.68 -1.81 -10.16
N ASN A 169 7.89 -1.83 -10.71
CA ASN A 169 8.17 -1.32 -12.06
C ASN A 169 7.40 -2.06 -13.17
N LYS A 170 6.89 -3.26 -12.89
CA LYS A 170 6.15 -4.09 -13.86
C LYS A 170 4.64 -3.95 -13.73
N GLN A 171 4.14 -3.20 -12.74
CA GLN A 171 2.71 -3.01 -12.46
C GLN A 171 1.94 -4.34 -12.33
N ILE A 172 2.55 -5.31 -11.65
CA ILE A 172 1.94 -6.63 -11.43
C ILE A 172 1.22 -6.73 -10.08
N MET A 173 1.60 -5.91 -9.10
CA MET A 173 1.10 -5.93 -7.74
C MET A 173 -0.09 -5.01 -7.54
N PHE A 174 -0.10 -3.86 -8.21
CA PHE A 174 -1.08 -2.79 -7.98
C PHE A 174 -1.98 -2.56 -9.17
N PHE A 175 -3.21 -2.12 -8.90
CA PHE A 175 -4.12 -1.65 -9.94
C PHE A 175 -3.76 -0.24 -10.42
N SER A 176 -3.24 0.61 -9.54
CA SER A 176 -2.86 2.00 -9.81
C SER A 176 -3.97 2.83 -10.48
N LEU A 177 -5.23 2.50 -10.18
CA LEU A 177 -6.40 3.12 -10.81
C LEU A 177 -6.72 4.51 -10.27
N TRP A 178 -6.12 4.94 -9.16
CA TRP A 178 -6.53 6.14 -8.44
C TRP A 178 -5.34 7.02 -8.12
N THR A 179 -5.61 8.20 -7.57
CA THR A 179 -4.58 9.19 -7.26
C THR A 179 -3.59 8.64 -6.24
N TYR A 180 -2.31 8.93 -6.45
CA TYR A 180 -1.19 8.78 -5.52
C TYR A 180 -0.03 9.65 -6.01
N VAL A 181 0.96 9.94 -5.16
CA VAL A 181 2.18 10.67 -5.56
C VAL A 181 3.10 9.72 -6.33
N SER A 182 3.20 9.93 -7.64
CA SER A 182 4.02 9.09 -8.52
C SER A 182 5.49 9.51 -8.52
N LYS A 183 5.74 10.81 -8.35
CA LYS A 183 7.09 11.38 -8.27
C LYS A 183 7.10 12.62 -7.39
N ALA A 184 8.18 12.79 -6.64
CA ALA A 184 8.49 14.00 -5.88
C ALA A 184 9.93 14.42 -6.21
N GLU A 185 10.11 15.70 -6.51
CA GLU A 185 11.42 16.31 -6.69
C GLU A 185 11.53 17.43 -5.67
N LEU A 186 12.50 17.28 -4.77
CA LEU A 186 12.78 18.19 -3.68
C LEU A 186 14.08 18.92 -4.00
N SER A 187 14.18 20.17 -3.57
CA SER A 187 15.37 21.01 -3.75
C SER A 187 15.32 22.17 -2.77
N SER A 188 16.37 22.98 -2.73
CA SER A 188 16.43 24.08 -1.77
C SER A 188 15.38 25.17 -2.00
N ASP A 189 14.91 25.38 -3.23
CA ASP A 189 14.03 26.50 -3.60
C ASP A 189 12.66 26.08 -4.18
N LYS A 190 12.46 24.80 -4.50
CA LYS A 190 11.20 24.29 -5.06
C LYS A 190 10.86 22.88 -4.60
N VAL A 191 9.56 22.61 -4.61
CA VAL A 191 8.96 21.29 -4.46
C VAL A 191 8.11 21.01 -5.68
N MET A 192 8.35 19.88 -6.34
CA MET A 192 7.52 19.40 -7.43
C MET A 192 6.92 18.04 -7.09
N LEU A 193 5.59 17.93 -7.20
CA LEU A 193 4.87 16.69 -6.96
C LEU A 193 4.12 16.32 -8.24
N SER A 194 4.33 15.10 -8.72
CA SER A 194 3.55 14.52 -9.82
C SER A 194 2.59 13.50 -9.23
N PHE A 195 1.34 13.56 -9.68
CA PHE A 195 0.31 12.61 -9.28
C PHE A 195 0.05 11.61 -10.41
N ASN A 196 -0.28 10.38 -10.03
CA ASN A 196 -0.84 9.43 -10.99
C ASN A 196 -2.18 9.95 -11.52
N ASN A 197 -2.39 9.84 -12.83
CA ASN A 197 -3.64 10.20 -13.47
C ASN A 197 -4.70 9.12 -13.19
N GLY A 198 -5.31 9.18 -12.01
CA GLY A 198 -6.32 8.24 -11.55
C GLY A 198 -7.70 8.44 -12.18
N LEU A 199 -8.57 7.47 -11.97
CA LEU A 199 -10.00 7.51 -12.25
C LEU A 199 -10.73 8.50 -11.31
N GLY A 200 -11.91 8.91 -11.74
CA GLY A 200 -12.83 9.73 -10.95
C GLY A 200 -12.35 11.16 -10.73
N ASP A 201 -13.00 11.83 -9.78
CA ASP A 201 -12.63 13.17 -9.33
C ASP A 201 -11.26 13.21 -8.64
N LYS A 202 -10.47 14.26 -8.91
CA LYS A 202 -9.09 14.42 -8.40
C LYS A 202 -8.95 15.66 -7.51
N ILE A 203 -10.07 16.14 -6.97
CA ILE A 203 -10.11 17.32 -6.14
C ILE A 203 -9.90 16.88 -4.69
N PHE A 204 -8.87 17.42 -4.05
CA PHE A 204 -8.52 17.11 -2.67
C PHE A 204 -8.21 18.40 -1.90
N ASN A 205 -8.38 18.37 -0.59
CA ASN A 205 -7.71 19.32 0.27
C ASN A 205 -6.23 18.94 0.34
N LEU A 206 -5.40 19.62 -0.45
CA LEU A 206 -3.95 19.41 -0.49
C LEU A 206 -3.31 20.23 0.63
N LYS A 207 -2.69 19.54 1.58
CA LYS A 207 -1.93 20.16 2.68
C LYS A 207 -0.47 19.78 2.56
N ILE A 208 0.41 20.77 2.56
CA ILE A 208 1.86 20.59 2.52
C ILE A 208 2.44 21.21 3.77
N LYS A 209 3.11 20.40 4.56
CA LYS A 209 3.82 20.79 5.77
C LYS A 209 5.31 20.63 5.53
N MET A 210 6.07 21.66 5.83
CA MET A 210 7.52 21.67 5.72
C MET A 210 8.13 22.10 7.05
N THR A 211 9.04 21.29 7.57
CA THR A 211 9.78 21.57 8.80
C THR A 211 11.25 21.76 8.46
N ASP A 212 11.78 22.95 8.69
CA ASP A 212 13.22 23.22 8.64
C ASP A 212 13.91 22.42 9.75
N LEU A 213 14.87 21.56 9.37
CA LEU A 213 15.53 20.67 10.31
C LEU A 213 16.60 21.37 11.15
N GLN A 214 17.04 22.57 10.76
CA GLN A 214 18.02 23.36 11.51
C GLN A 214 17.35 24.22 12.58
N SER A 215 16.28 24.93 12.21
CA SER A 215 15.55 25.80 13.15
C SER A 215 14.43 25.09 13.90
N GLY A 216 13.92 23.97 13.37
CA GLY A 216 12.70 23.31 13.85
C GLY A 216 11.41 24.04 13.45
N GLU A 217 11.49 25.17 12.74
CA GLU A 217 10.31 25.92 12.31
C GLU A 217 9.51 25.11 11.29
N THR A 218 8.18 25.08 11.47
CA THR A 218 7.27 24.40 10.54
C THR A 218 6.37 25.41 9.86
N LYS A 219 6.31 25.33 8.53
CA LYS A 219 5.38 26.08 7.67
C LYS A 219 4.38 25.12 7.05
N GLU A 220 3.13 25.55 6.96
CA GLU A 220 2.06 24.78 6.36
C GLU A 220 1.34 25.62 5.30
N VAL A 221 0.99 24.98 4.19
CA VAL A 221 0.13 25.53 3.15
C VAL A 221 -1.02 24.58 2.92
N ILE A 222 -2.24 25.11 2.95
CA ILE A 222 -3.47 24.38 2.63
C ILE A 222 -4.05 24.96 1.35
N LEU A 223 -4.28 24.09 0.38
CA LEU A 223 -4.93 24.39 -0.89
C LEU A 223 -6.26 23.62 -0.93
N PRO A 224 -7.37 24.27 -0.53
CA PRO A 224 -8.68 23.63 -0.59
C PRO A 224 -9.06 23.37 -2.05
N ASP A 225 -9.78 22.27 -2.26
CA ASP A 225 -10.29 21.85 -3.57
C ASP A 225 -9.23 21.87 -4.69
N HIS A 226 -8.00 21.46 -4.36
CA HIS A 226 -6.90 21.41 -5.32
C HIS A 226 -7.06 20.21 -6.26
N ASN A 227 -7.06 20.48 -7.56
CA ASN A 227 -7.04 19.43 -8.58
C ASN A 227 -5.65 18.79 -8.67
N CYS A 228 -5.52 17.58 -8.14
CA CYS A 228 -4.31 16.76 -8.17
C CYS A 228 -4.15 16.02 -9.51
N ASP A 229 -4.33 16.74 -10.62
CA ASP A 229 -4.08 16.26 -11.98
C ASP A 229 -2.81 16.94 -12.53
N GLY A 230 -1.81 16.13 -12.90
CA GLY A 230 -0.53 16.62 -13.39
C GLY A 230 0.47 16.96 -12.28
N ILE A 231 1.12 18.12 -12.42
CA ILE A 231 2.31 18.50 -11.62
C ILE A 231 2.03 19.73 -10.77
N PHE A 232 2.05 19.56 -9.45
CA PHE A 232 2.11 20.65 -8.50
C PHE A 232 3.52 21.25 -8.42
N ARG A 233 3.63 22.58 -8.35
CA ARG A 233 4.89 23.30 -8.21
C ARG A 233 4.78 24.33 -7.09
N GLY A 234 5.47 24.08 -5.98
CA GLY A 234 5.60 25.01 -4.85
C GLY A 234 6.97 25.68 -4.86
N LYS A 235 7.00 26.99 -4.61
CA LYS A 235 8.26 27.73 -4.36
C LYS A 235 8.51 27.79 -2.86
N ILE A 236 9.76 27.55 -2.46
CA ILE A 236 10.25 27.76 -1.11
C ILE A 236 10.79 29.19 -1.09
N GLY A 237 10.13 30.09 -0.35
CA GLY A 237 10.43 31.53 -0.39
C GLY A 237 11.88 31.85 -0.03
N THR A 238 12.37 31.29 1.08
CA THR A 238 13.78 31.33 1.48
C THR A 238 14.38 29.95 1.27
N PRO A 239 15.47 29.79 0.52
CA PRO A 239 16.06 28.47 0.28
C PRO A 239 16.39 27.73 1.57
N LEU A 240 16.04 26.44 1.63
CA LEU A 240 16.31 25.56 2.78
C LEU A 240 17.29 24.46 2.37
N MET A 241 18.39 24.31 3.12
CA MET A 241 19.38 23.26 2.83
C MET A 241 18.95 21.89 3.35
N GLU A 242 18.19 21.85 4.45
CA GLU A 242 17.69 20.62 5.04
C GLU A 242 16.26 20.82 5.55
N TYR A 243 15.32 19.99 5.10
CA TYR A 243 13.94 20.06 5.57
C TYR A 243 13.23 18.71 5.50
N ARG A 244 12.24 18.51 6.35
CA ARG A 244 11.25 17.44 6.25
C ARG A 244 10.02 17.99 5.54
N ILE A 245 9.46 17.24 4.61
CA ILE A 245 8.19 17.54 3.96
C ILE A 245 7.17 16.43 4.22
N GLU A 246 5.93 16.82 4.48
CA GLU A 246 4.78 15.92 4.61
C GLU A 246 3.65 16.48 3.75
N VAL A 247 3.09 15.65 2.87
CA VAL A 247 2.00 16.00 1.96
C VAL A 247 0.78 15.16 2.31
N TYR A 248 -0.37 15.81 2.42
CA TYR A 248 -1.63 15.17 2.75
C TYR A 248 -2.69 15.48 1.69
N LEU A 249 -3.52 14.48 1.39
CA LEU A 249 -4.71 14.60 0.56
C LEU A 249 -5.92 14.24 1.43
N ASP A 250 -6.80 15.21 1.69
CA ASP A 250 -7.94 15.03 2.62
C ASP A 250 -7.52 14.39 3.95
N ASP A 251 -6.46 14.94 4.56
CA ASP A 251 -5.84 14.49 5.82
C ASP A 251 -5.15 13.12 5.81
N ASN A 252 -5.16 12.42 4.68
CA ASN A 252 -4.40 11.19 4.49
C ASN A 252 -2.98 11.51 4.03
N LEU A 253 -1.96 10.96 4.70
CA LEU A 253 -0.57 11.16 4.30
C LEU A 253 -0.31 10.53 2.93
N ALA A 254 0.07 11.35 1.96
CA ALA A 254 0.34 10.98 0.57
C ALA A 254 1.83 10.90 0.24
N TYR A 255 2.66 11.67 0.94
CA TYR A 255 4.11 11.64 0.77
C TYR A 255 4.81 12.18 2.01
N ALA A 256 5.94 11.60 2.38
CA ALA A 256 6.86 12.19 3.34
C ALA A 256 8.30 11.91 2.94
N ASP A 257 9.20 12.86 3.12
CA ASP A 257 10.64 12.63 2.96
C ASP A 257 11.45 13.74 3.64
N CYS A 258 12.76 13.55 3.71
CA CYS A 258 13.71 14.59 4.07
C CYS A 258 14.55 14.97 2.85
N TYR A 259 14.70 16.27 2.61
CA TYR A 259 15.68 16.80 1.67
C TYR A 259 16.96 17.17 2.40
N ASN A 260 18.11 16.81 1.83
CA ASN A 260 19.43 17.23 2.28
C ASN A 260 20.27 17.70 1.08
N GLY A 261 20.38 19.01 0.90
CA GLY A 261 21.09 19.63 -0.20
C GLY A 261 22.61 19.54 -0.11
N TYR A 262 23.19 19.11 1.02
CA TYR A 262 24.65 18.89 1.13
C TYR A 262 25.09 17.62 0.40
N VAL A 263 24.21 16.63 0.28
CA VAL A 263 24.51 15.35 -0.41
C VAL A 263 24.46 15.51 -1.92
N GLU A 264 23.63 16.43 -2.45
CA GLU A 264 23.57 16.72 -3.88
C GLU A 264 24.80 17.47 -4.41
N SER A 265 25.51 18.23 -3.56
CA SER A 265 26.73 18.95 -3.94
C SER A 265 27.99 18.08 -4.05
N ASP A 266 27.94 16.84 -3.53
CA ASP A 266 29.08 15.91 -3.50
C ASP A 266 29.12 14.93 -4.69
N LEU A 267 28.19 15.05 -5.65
CA LEU A 267 28.26 14.30 -6.91
C LEU A 267 29.28 14.96 -7.85
N PRO A 268 30.41 14.30 -8.19
CA PRO A 268 31.33 14.85 -9.16
C PRO A 268 30.66 14.94 -10.54
N PHE A 269 30.75 16.11 -11.16
CA PHE A 269 30.33 16.39 -12.53
C PHE A 269 30.99 15.46 -13.55
#